data_AF-A0A9P0CRL4-F1
#
_entry.id   AF-A0A9P0CRL4-F1
#
_cell.length_a   1.000
_cell.length_b   1.000
_cell.length_c   1.000
_cell.angle_alpha   90.00
_cell.angle_beta   90.00
_cell.angle_gamma   90.00
#
_symmetry.space_group_name_H-M   'P 1'
#
loop_
_entity.id
_entity.type
_entity.pdbx_description
1 polymer ?
#
loop_
_entity_poly.entity_id
_entity_poly.type
_entity_poly.pdbx_seq_one_letter_code
_entity_poly.pdbx_strand_id
1 'polypeptide(L)'
;MASSDQTEISRREKRQDIFENERRFFTEFLQNLNKLPPHYCRKDTNRMYSKQSFQSWSDLYRVHKRQCQEEGQNPISVITMIKLADQMTISIFRPREGQCNDCFKYKNDNIEAEEYKEYIERKKSARR
;
A
#
# COMPACT_ATOMS: atom_id res chain seq x y z
N MET A 1 2.29 -49.43 35.06
CA MET A 1 3.29 -48.50 34.47
C MET A 1 2.95 -48.38 32.99
N ALA A 2 2.19 -47.36 32.60
CA ALA A 2 1.76 -47.16 31.21
C ALA A 2 2.85 -46.39 30.47
N SER A 3 3.51 -47.07 29.52
CA SER A 3 4.52 -46.49 28.65
C SER A 3 3.81 -45.75 27.52
N SER A 4 3.82 -44.42 27.54
CA SER A 4 3.24 -43.59 26.49
C SER A 4 4.18 -43.52 25.30
N ASP A 5 3.78 -44.18 24.22
CA ASP A 5 4.37 -44.07 22.87
C ASP A 5 4.38 -42.62 22.40
N GLN A 6 5.58 -42.08 22.17
CA GLN A 6 5.76 -40.81 21.50
C GLN A 6 5.72 -41.07 19.99
N THR A 7 4.63 -40.66 19.34
CA THR A 7 4.52 -40.68 17.88
C THR A 7 5.35 -39.55 17.30
N GLU A 8 6.48 -39.89 16.67
CA GLU A 8 7.30 -38.94 15.93
C GLU A 8 6.58 -38.49 14.65
N ILE A 9 5.98 -37.30 14.71
CA ILE A 9 5.39 -36.65 13.54
C ILE A 9 6.54 -36.15 12.64
N SER A 10 6.72 -36.82 11.50
CA SER A 10 7.62 -36.44 10.41
C SER A 10 7.41 -34.97 10.01
N ARG A 11 8.41 -34.12 10.29
CA ARG A 11 8.43 -32.72 9.87
C ARG A 11 8.80 -32.68 8.38
N ARG A 12 7.81 -32.50 7.51
CA ARG A 12 8.06 -32.23 6.08
C ARG A 12 8.97 -31.00 5.95
N GLU A 13 10.06 -31.15 5.22
CA GLU A 13 10.96 -30.04 4.90
C GLU A 13 10.17 -28.92 4.23
N LYS A 14 10.38 -27.67 4.71
CA LYS A 14 9.74 -26.51 4.11
C LYS A 14 10.21 -26.40 2.66
N ARG A 15 9.27 -26.29 1.72
CA ARG A 15 9.60 -25.96 0.32
C ARG A 15 10.47 -24.71 0.31
N GLN A 16 11.64 -24.82 -0.31
CA GLN A 16 12.51 -23.68 -0.56
C GLN A 16 11.77 -22.68 -1.45
N ASP A 17 11.84 -21.41 -1.06
CA ASP A 17 11.17 -20.35 -1.78
C ASP A 17 11.99 -19.96 -3.00
N ILE A 18 11.52 -20.36 -4.18
CA ILE A 18 12.21 -20.15 -5.46
C ILE A 18 12.32 -18.66 -5.79
N PHE A 19 11.46 -17.81 -5.20
CA PHE A 19 11.39 -16.38 -5.48
C PHE A 19 11.95 -15.50 -4.35
N GLU A 20 12.73 -16.08 -3.43
CA GLU A 20 13.23 -15.36 -2.25
C GLU A 20 14.07 -14.14 -2.64
N ASN A 21 14.91 -14.25 -3.67
CA ASN A 21 15.79 -13.18 -4.11
C ASN A 21 15.01 -12.01 -4.71
N GLU A 22 14.02 -12.29 -5.56
CA GLU A 22 13.19 -11.28 -6.20
C GLU A 22 12.30 -10.55 -5.19
N ARG A 23 11.82 -11.27 -4.16
CA ARG A 23 11.08 -10.64 -3.05
C ARG A 23 11.98 -9.75 -2.22
N ARG A 24 13.18 -10.20 -1.87
CA ARG A 24 14.16 -9.40 -1.13
C ARG A 24 14.48 -8.11 -1.88
N PHE A 25 14.74 -8.23 -3.19
CA PHE A 25 14.98 -7.09 -4.07
C PHE A 25 13.83 -6.07 -4.03
N PHE A 26 12.59 -6.55 -4.16
CA PHE A 26 11.43 -5.67 -4.07
C PHE A 26 11.24 -5.04 -2.67
N THR A 27 11.56 -5.77 -1.61
CA THR A 27 11.52 -5.25 -0.25
C THR A 27 12.51 -4.10 -0.06
N GLU A 28 13.74 -4.24 -0.57
CA GLU A 28 14.76 -3.19 -0.55
C GLU A 28 14.32 -1.98 -1.38
N PHE A 29 13.76 -2.22 -2.57
CA PHE A 29 13.13 -1.17 -3.38
C PHE A 29 12.08 -0.39 -2.58
N LEU A 30 11.17 -1.08 -1.90
CA LEU A 30 10.13 -0.44 -1.07
C LEU A 30 10.69 0.29 0.15
N GLN A 31 11.85 -0.11 0.69
CA GLN A 31 12.53 0.59 1.77
C GLN A 31 13.19 1.89 1.30
N ASN A 32 13.75 1.88 0.09
CA ASN A 32 14.39 3.04 -0.54
C ASN A 32 13.38 4.09 -1.05
N LEU A 33 12.10 3.73 -1.18
CA LEU A 33 11.05 4.72 -1.40
C LEU A 33 11.00 5.70 -0.22
N ASN A 34 11.04 7.01 -0.50
CA ASN A 34 10.81 8.04 0.51
C ASN A 34 9.41 7.84 1.14
N LYS A 35 9.34 7.36 2.39
CA LYS A 35 8.08 7.13 3.13
C LYS A 35 7.66 8.38 3.90
N LEU A 36 6.36 8.66 3.92
CA LEU A 36 5.78 9.64 4.83
C LEU A 36 5.45 8.98 6.18
N PRO A 37 5.66 9.67 7.31
CA PRO A 37 5.30 9.17 8.62
C PRO A 37 3.79 8.85 8.77
N PRO A 38 3.42 7.90 9.66
CA PRO A 38 2.02 7.52 9.92
C PRO A 38 1.12 8.67 10.36
N HIS A 39 1.65 9.76 10.94
CA HIS A 39 0.83 10.88 11.41
C HIS A 39 0.19 11.72 10.28
N TYR A 40 0.65 11.57 9.03
CA TYR A 40 -0.04 12.11 7.84
C TYR A 40 -1.17 11.18 7.36
N CYS A 41 -1.30 10.00 7.96
CA CYS A 41 -2.28 9.00 7.57
C CYS A 41 -3.57 9.18 8.35
N ARG A 42 -4.65 8.53 7.90
CA ARG A 42 -5.90 8.51 8.67
C ARG A 42 -5.60 7.99 10.07
N LYS A 43 -6.17 8.64 11.09
CA LYS A 43 -5.99 8.35 12.50
C LYS A 43 -6.15 6.86 12.84
N ASP A 44 -6.98 6.15 12.08
CA ASP A 44 -7.34 4.75 12.31
C ASP A 44 -6.50 3.75 11.49
N THR A 45 -5.48 4.21 10.75
CA THR A 45 -4.63 3.33 9.92
C THR A 45 -3.15 3.57 10.15
N ASN A 46 -2.40 2.52 10.50
CA ASN A 46 -0.94 2.53 10.61
C ASN A 46 -0.22 2.38 9.26
N ARG A 47 -0.85 2.77 8.14
CA ARG A 47 -0.26 2.62 6.80
C ARG A 47 0.84 3.67 6.59
N MET A 48 1.86 3.33 5.80
CA MET A 48 2.89 4.27 5.35
C MET A 48 2.63 4.62 3.89
N TYR A 49 2.56 5.92 3.56
CA TYR A 49 2.37 6.37 2.19
C TYR A 49 3.70 6.72 1.54
N SER A 50 3.85 6.40 0.25
CA SER A 50 5.01 6.84 -0.51
C SER A 50 4.91 8.34 -0.82
N LYS A 51 5.99 9.10 -0.59
CA LYS A 51 6.12 10.51 -0.98
C LYS A 51 6.20 10.65 -2.50
N GLN A 52 6.71 9.63 -3.18
CA GLN A 52 6.68 9.54 -4.64
C GLN A 52 5.22 9.30 -5.08
N SER A 53 4.76 10.16 -5.99
CA SER A 53 3.35 10.26 -6.37
C SER A 53 2.98 9.17 -7.37
N PHE A 54 3.11 7.90 -6.97
CA PHE A 54 2.53 6.81 -7.74
C PHE A 54 1.02 6.99 -7.75
N GLN A 55 0.41 7.10 -8.93
CA GLN A 55 -1.05 7.24 -9.03
C GLN A 55 -1.74 5.88 -9.02
N SER A 56 -1.00 4.82 -9.37
CA SER A 56 -1.51 3.46 -9.45
C SER A 56 -0.44 2.41 -9.12
N TRP A 57 -0.88 1.18 -8.82
CA TRP A 57 0.01 0.02 -8.72
C TRP A 57 0.77 -0.24 -10.03
N SER A 58 0.17 0.08 -11.18
CA SER A 58 0.83 -0.02 -12.48
C SER A 58 2.01 0.94 -12.62
N ASP A 59 1.92 2.15 -12.04
CA ASP A 59 3.03 3.10 -12.04
C ASP A 59 4.19 2.62 -11.18
N LEU A 60 3.89 2.11 -9.98
CA LEU A 60 4.88 1.52 -9.10
C LEU A 60 5.57 0.33 -9.79
N TYR A 61 4.77 -0.54 -10.42
CA TYR A 61 5.29 -1.69 -11.16
C TYR A 61 6.18 -1.30 -12.33
N ARG A 62 5.83 -0.24 -13.07
CA ARG A 62 6.65 0.27 -14.19
C ARG A 62 8.02 0.75 -13.71
N VAL A 63 8.08 1.47 -12.58
CA VAL A 63 9.34 1.93 -12.00
C VAL A 63 10.16 0.75 -11.48
N HIS A 64 9.54 -0.18 -10.75
CA HIS A 64 10.19 -1.39 -10.29
C HIS A 64 10.77 -2.21 -11.46
N LYS A 65 9.99 -2.43 -12.51
CA LYS A 65 10.42 -3.18 -13.70
C LYS A 65 11.64 -2.53 -14.36
N ARG A 66 11.66 -1.20 -14.45
CA ARG A 66 12.81 -0.46 -14.97
C ARG A 66 14.05 -0.68 -14.10
N GLN A 67 13.91 -0.61 -12.78
CA GLN A 67 15.03 -0.85 -11.86
C GLN A 67 15.54 -2.29 -11.96
N CYS A 68 14.65 -3.28 -12.07
CA CYS A 68 15.06 -4.66 -12.33
C CYS A 68 15.87 -4.80 -13.63
N GLN A 69 15.49 -4.08 -14.70
CA GLN A 69 16.25 -4.09 -15.95
C GLN A 69 17.64 -3.46 -15.82
N GLU A 70 17.74 -2.37 -15.07
CA GLU A 70 19.01 -1.67 -14.81
C GLU A 70 19.96 -2.53 -13.94
N GLU A 71 19.42 -3.32 -13.01
CA GLU A 71 20.19 -4.15 -12.07
C GLU A 71 20.31 -5.63 -12.50
N GLY A 72 19.81 -6.00 -13.69
CA GLY A 72 19.86 -7.36 -14.21
C GLY A 72 19.03 -8.39 -13.42
N GLN A 73 17.99 -7.94 -12.71
CA GLN A 73 17.09 -8.75 -11.90
C GLN A 73 15.79 -9.09 -12.64
N ASN A 74 15.11 -10.14 -12.19
CA ASN A 74 13.78 -10.48 -12.69
C ASN A 74 12.70 -9.74 -11.90
N PRO A 75 11.75 -9.04 -12.57
CA PRO A 75 10.66 -8.38 -11.88
C PRO A 75 9.66 -9.41 -11.33
N ILE A 76 9.23 -9.22 -10.08
CA ILE A 76 8.13 -9.99 -9.49
C ILE A 76 6.79 -9.76 -10.22
N SER A 77 5.82 -10.65 -10.01
CA SER A 77 4.46 -10.43 -10.52
C SER A 77 3.77 -9.26 -9.81
N VAL A 78 2.86 -8.57 -10.50
CA VAL A 78 2.04 -7.49 -9.92
C VAL A 78 1.26 -7.96 -8.69
N ILE A 79 0.75 -9.19 -8.71
CA ILE A 79 0.00 -9.76 -7.58
C ILE A 79 0.92 -9.95 -6.36
N THR A 80 2.13 -10.47 -6.58
CA THR A 80 3.14 -10.62 -5.51
C THR A 80 3.55 -9.26 -4.96
N MET A 81 3.73 -8.27 -5.84
CA MET A 81 4.06 -6.90 -5.48
C MET A 81 3.04 -6.27 -4.54
N ILE A 82 1.74 -6.38 -4.87
CA ILE A 82 0.65 -5.86 -4.03
C ILE A 82 0.65 -6.54 -2.66
N LYS A 83 0.77 -7.87 -2.62
CA LYS A 83 0.81 -8.63 -1.36
C LYS A 83 1.98 -8.21 -0.46
N LEU A 84 3.18 -8.03 -1.03
CA LEU A 84 4.35 -7.60 -0.27
C LEU A 84 4.19 -6.17 0.25
N ALA A 85 3.65 -5.27 -0.57
CA ALA A 85 3.39 -3.90 -0.15
C ALA A 85 2.35 -3.85 0.99
N ASP A 86 1.28 -4.65 0.93
CA ASP A 86 0.29 -4.77 2.00
C ASP A 86 0.90 -5.32 3.30
N GLN A 87 1.77 -6.35 3.21
CA GLN A 87 2.51 -6.88 4.36
C GLN A 87 3.40 -5.83 5.02
N MET A 88 3.99 -4.94 4.22
CA MET A 88 4.80 -3.82 4.69
C MET A 88 3.96 -2.60 5.10
N THR A 89 2.62 -2.71 5.09
CA THR A 89 1.66 -1.63 5.36
C THR A 89 1.83 -0.40 4.45
N ILE A 90 2.42 -0.59 3.27
CA ILE A 90 2.67 0.48 2.30
C ILE A 90 1.45 0.64 1.40
N SER A 91 0.97 1.87 1.29
CA SER A 91 -0.15 2.20 0.40
C SER A 91 0.26 3.24 -0.63
N ILE A 92 -0.14 3.00 -1.87
CA ILE A 92 0.08 3.92 -3.01
C ILE A 92 -0.87 5.11 -2.98
N PHE A 93 -2.07 4.94 -2.41
CA PHE A 93 -3.11 5.95 -2.47
C PHE A 93 -2.77 7.13 -1.58
N ARG A 94 -2.75 8.35 -2.11
CA ARG A 94 -2.59 9.53 -1.25
C ARG A 94 -3.70 9.60 -0.19
N PRO A 95 -3.37 9.88 1.08
CA PRO A 95 -4.39 10.20 2.06
C PRO A 95 -5.19 11.43 1.61
N ARG A 96 -6.46 11.49 2.00
CA ARG A 96 -7.36 12.63 1.73
C ARG A 96 -6.97 13.83 2.61
N GLU A 97 -5.76 14.33 2.45
CA GLU A 97 -5.23 15.41 3.27
C GLU A 97 -6.07 16.69 3.04
N GLY A 98 -6.67 17.22 4.11
CA GLY A 98 -7.49 18.44 4.07
C GLY A 98 -8.85 18.32 3.36
N GLN A 99 -9.21 17.15 2.83
CA GLN A 99 -10.46 16.98 2.08
C GLN A 99 -11.55 16.33 2.93
N CYS A 100 -12.65 17.07 3.09
CA CYS A 100 -13.90 16.52 3.63
C CYS A 100 -14.54 15.51 2.66
N ASN A 101 -15.49 14.70 3.12
CA ASN A 101 -16.17 13.71 2.27
C ASN A 101 -16.85 14.37 1.05
N ASP A 102 -17.54 15.48 1.22
CA ASP A 102 -18.26 16.16 0.14
C ASP A 102 -17.29 16.86 -0.84
N CYS A 103 -16.18 17.39 -0.32
CA CYS A 103 -15.06 17.94 -1.08
C CYS A 103 -14.42 16.87 -1.99
N PHE A 104 -14.29 15.65 -1.46
CA PHE A 104 -13.77 14.52 -2.22
C PHE A 104 -14.78 14.03 -3.27
N LYS A 105 -16.07 13.97 -2.93
CA LYS A 105 -17.13 13.56 -3.87
C LYS A 105 -17.19 14.51 -5.07
N TYR A 106 -17.16 15.82 -4.84
CA TYR A 106 -17.18 16.81 -5.93
C TYR A 106 -15.97 16.70 -6.84
N LYS A 107 -14.77 16.53 -6.29
CA LYS A 107 -13.54 16.36 -7.07
C LYS A 107 -13.54 15.11 -7.96
N ASN A 108 -14.29 14.08 -7.56
CA ASN A 108 -14.39 12.82 -8.28
C ASN A 108 -15.72 12.70 -9.05
N ASP A 109 -16.39 13.83 -9.34
CA ASP A 109 -17.62 13.90 -10.13
C ASP A 109 -18.78 13.04 -9.59
N ASN A 110 -18.85 12.86 -8.26
CA ASN A 110 -19.92 12.09 -7.61
C ASN A 110 -21.07 12.95 -7.07
N ILE A 111 -20.93 14.28 -7.11
CA ILE A 111 -21.99 15.23 -6.74
C ILE A 111 -21.98 16.41 -7.71
N GLU A 112 -23.15 16.98 -7.94
CA GLU A 112 -23.32 18.11 -8.85
C GLU A 112 -22.72 19.40 -8.28
N ALA A 113 -22.34 20.32 -9.17
CA ALA A 113 -21.73 21.59 -8.78
C ALA A 113 -22.65 22.44 -7.88
N GLU A 114 -23.96 22.34 -8.07
CA GLU A 114 -24.94 23.06 -7.25
C GLU A 114 -24.98 22.52 -5.81
N GLU A 115 -25.00 21.19 -5.65
CA GLU A 115 -24.96 20.52 -4.34
C GLU A 115 -23.65 20.85 -3.59
N TYR A 116 -22.53 20.98 -4.33
CA TYR A 116 -21.26 21.39 -3.74
C TYR A 116 -21.24 22.85 -3.29
N LYS A 117 -21.89 23.77 -4.03
CA LYS A 117 -22.00 25.18 -3.61
C LYS A 117 -22.78 25.30 -2.29
N GLU A 118 -23.92 24.64 -2.18
CA GLU A 118 -24.72 24.61 -0.95
C GLU A 118 -23.91 24.07 0.24
N TYR A 119 -23.10 23.02 0.01
CA TYR A 119 -22.17 22.50 1.01
C TYR A 119 -21.15 23.57 1.48
N ILE A 120 -20.55 24.32 0.54
CA ILE A 120 -19.58 25.37 0.85
C ILE A 120 -20.24 26.51 1.63
N GLU A 121 -21.45 26.92 1.27
CA GLU A 121 -22.18 27.97 1.99
C GLU A 121 -22.51 27.58 3.42
N ARG A 122 -23.03 26.37 3.64
CA ARG A 122 -23.27 25.82 4.99
C ARG A 122 -21.98 25.77 5.83
N LYS A 123 -20.85 25.42 5.21
CA LYS A 123 -19.55 25.39 5.89
C LYS A 123 -19.05 26.79 6.27
N LYS A 124 -19.33 27.80 5.43
CA LYS A 124 -18.99 29.20 5.71
C LYS A 124 -19.87 29.80 6.81
N SER A 125 -21.16 29.51 6.82
CA SER A 125 -22.09 30.00 7.84
C SER A 125 -21.81 29.41 9.23
N ALA A 126 -21.46 28.12 9.32
CA ALA A 126 -21.12 27.46 10.58
C ALA A 126 -19.76 27.90 11.18
N ARG A 127 -18.95 28.64 10.43
CA ARG A 127 -17.65 29.19 10.87
C ARG A 127 -17.74 30.67 11.28
N ARG A 128 -18.88 31.31 11.01
CA ARG A 128 -19.23 32.61 11.57
C ARG A 128 -19.82 32.42 12.95
#